data_AF-A0A3E0WN78-F1
#
_entry.id   AF-A0A3E0WN78-F1
#
_cell.length_a   1.000
_cell.length_b   1.000
_cell.length_c   1.000
_cell.angle_alpha   90.00
_cell.angle_beta   90.00
_cell.angle_gamma   90.00
#
_symmetry.space_group_name_H-M   'P 1'
#
loop_
_entity.id
_entity.type
_entity.pdbx_description
1 polymer ?
#
loop_
_entity_poly.entity_id
_entity_poly.type
_entity_poly.pdbx_seq_one_letter_code
_entity_poly.pdbx_strand_id
1 'polypeptide(L)'
;MFLSRDPLDIMKTDISHLPDNKQRELRLVVETITALVDVELIILFGSHARGNWVEDSYVEGHITYEYRSDYDLLVVTDLVRTKKSKPLWSKVEQRLHKHPALKTWPNLMVEDYRPLQKRLREGHYFYSDIYREGILLYESGRIELEPPGKLDAEGRRAQAEEDFEFWFGSAQGFFNQFRLALDSGELAIAAFLLHQATERFYNAVILVYTGYKAKEHNLEKLISHVSRCDPRFYRFSHRLPTTISGASSF
;
A
#
# COMPACT_ATOMS: atom_id res chain seq x y z
N MET A 1 -34.58 18.19 -10.31
CA MET A 1 -33.58 17.99 -11.38
C MET A 1 -32.47 17.14 -10.77
N PHE A 2 -32.61 15.82 -10.85
CA PHE A 2 -31.65 14.88 -10.25
C PHE A 2 -30.45 14.80 -11.19
N LEU A 3 -29.30 15.34 -10.77
CA LEU A 3 -28.04 15.04 -11.41
C LEU A 3 -27.77 13.56 -11.15
N SER A 4 -28.01 12.74 -12.17
CA SER A 4 -27.62 11.34 -12.19
C SER A 4 -26.10 11.28 -12.06
N ARG A 5 -25.61 10.71 -10.95
CA ARG A 5 -24.18 10.35 -10.82
C ARG A 5 -23.82 9.41 -11.96
N ASP A 6 -22.63 9.61 -12.54
CA ASP A 6 -22.09 8.68 -13.52
C ASP A 6 -21.94 7.30 -12.85
N PRO A 7 -22.37 6.18 -13.48
CA PRO A 7 -22.24 4.85 -12.88
C PRO A 7 -20.79 4.42 -12.60
N LEU A 8 -19.80 5.18 -13.09
CA LEU A 8 -18.37 5.02 -12.80
C LEU A 8 -17.90 5.70 -11.50
N ASP A 9 -18.75 6.50 -10.85
CA ASP A 9 -18.42 7.26 -9.62
C ASP A 9 -18.88 6.54 -8.32
N ILE A 10 -19.35 5.30 -8.41
CA ILE A 10 -19.79 4.54 -7.24
C ILE A 10 -18.71 3.50 -6.90
N MET A 11 -18.21 3.56 -5.66
CA MET A 11 -17.26 2.56 -5.16
C MET A 11 -17.84 1.15 -5.27
N LYS A 12 -16.99 0.18 -5.58
CA LYS A 12 -17.38 -1.24 -5.63
C LYS A 12 -17.81 -1.70 -4.24
N THR A 13 -18.73 -2.65 -4.17
CA THR A 13 -19.17 -3.28 -2.90
C THR A 13 -19.09 -4.80 -2.95
N ASP A 14 -18.88 -5.38 -4.14
CA ASP A 14 -18.79 -6.82 -4.33
C ASP A 14 -17.38 -7.36 -4.05
N ILE A 15 -17.31 -8.44 -3.27
CA ILE A 15 -16.08 -9.19 -2.98
C ILE A 15 -16.15 -10.65 -3.49
N SER A 16 -17.10 -10.96 -4.38
CA SER A 16 -17.34 -12.33 -4.84
C SER A 16 -16.19 -12.91 -5.66
N HIS A 17 -15.30 -12.05 -6.17
CA HIS A 17 -14.06 -12.46 -6.83
C HIS A 17 -13.04 -13.09 -5.88
N LEU A 18 -13.16 -12.85 -4.58
CA LEU A 18 -12.32 -13.48 -3.55
C LEU A 18 -12.86 -14.86 -3.17
N PRO A 19 -11.98 -15.84 -2.85
CA PRO A 19 -12.42 -17.11 -2.28
C PRO A 19 -13.26 -16.96 -1.01
N ASP A 20 -14.19 -17.88 -0.79
CA ASP A 20 -15.13 -17.85 0.35
C ASP A 20 -14.47 -17.65 1.71
N ASN A 21 -13.31 -18.28 1.95
CA ASN A 21 -12.59 -18.11 3.21
C ASN A 21 -12.12 -16.67 3.39
N LYS A 22 -11.62 -16.01 2.34
CA LYS A 22 -11.19 -14.61 2.37
C LYS A 22 -12.37 -13.67 2.60
N GLN A 23 -13.51 -13.94 1.97
CA GLN A 23 -14.73 -13.17 2.22
C GLN A 23 -15.21 -13.28 3.68
N ARG A 24 -15.15 -14.49 4.27
CA ARG A 24 -15.48 -14.70 5.70
C ARG A 24 -14.50 -13.98 6.62
N GLU A 25 -13.21 -14.02 6.32
CA GLU A 25 -12.18 -13.28 7.07
C GLU A 25 -12.42 -11.77 7.03
N LEU A 26 -12.71 -11.20 5.85
CA LEU A 26 -13.01 -9.76 5.73
C LEU A 26 -14.25 -9.35 6.51
N ARG A 27 -15.33 -10.13 6.45
CA ARG A 27 -16.53 -9.90 7.27
C ARG A 27 -16.20 -9.89 8.76
N LEU A 28 -15.37 -10.84 9.21
CA LEU A 28 -14.92 -10.91 10.58
C LEU A 28 -14.09 -9.70 11.01
N VAL A 29 -13.22 -9.21 10.12
CA VAL A 29 -12.43 -8.00 10.36
C VAL A 29 -13.34 -6.79 10.52
N VAL A 30 -14.31 -6.61 9.62
CA VAL A 30 -15.31 -5.53 9.68
C VAL A 30 -16.09 -5.59 10.99
N GLU A 31 -16.65 -6.75 11.34
CA GLU A 31 -17.40 -6.96 12.59
C GLU A 31 -16.56 -6.64 13.83
N THR A 32 -15.28 -7.03 13.82
CA THR A 32 -14.38 -6.78 14.95
C THR A 32 -14.08 -5.29 15.13
N ILE A 33 -13.85 -4.57 14.03
CA ILE A 33 -13.59 -3.13 14.06
C ILE A 33 -14.84 -2.39 14.56
N THR A 34 -16.00 -2.63 13.95
CA THR A 34 -17.24 -1.90 14.27
C THR A 34 -17.79 -2.22 15.66
N ALA A 35 -17.49 -3.40 16.22
CA ALA A 35 -17.84 -3.74 17.60
C ALA A 35 -17.00 -2.99 18.66
N LEU A 36 -15.84 -2.45 18.28
CA LEU A 36 -14.90 -1.82 19.22
C LEU A 36 -14.74 -0.32 18.99
N VAL A 37 -14.96 0.15 17.76
CA VAL A 37 -14.70 1.51 17.31
C VAL A 37 -15.88 2.00 16.49
N ASP A 38 -16.37 3.19 16.82
CA ASP A 38 -17.32 3.89 15.97
C ASP A 38 -16.57 4.45 14.76
N VAL A 39 -16.82 3.85 13.59
CA VAL A 39 -16.16 4.17 12.32
C VAL A 39 -17.21 4.55 11.28
N GLU A 40 -16.78 5.30 10.29
CA GLU A 40 -17.64 5.79 9.22
C GLU A 40 -17.59 4.89 7.99
N LEU A 41 -16.40 4.50 7.55
CA LEU A 41 -16.20 3.69 6.35
C LEU A 41 -15.08 2.66 6.60
N ILE A 42 -15.21 1.49 5.99
CA ILE A 42 -14.11 0.52 5.85
C ILE A 42 -14.02 0.14 4.38
N ILE A 43 -12.86 0.38 3.77
CA ILE A 43 -12.61 0.13 2.34
C ILE A 43 -11.43 -0.83 2.21
N LEU A 44 -11.63 -1.94 1.51
CA LEU A 44 -10.56 -2.81 1.04
C LEU A 44 -9.88 -2.18 -0.17
N PHE A 45 -8.56 -2.09 -0.13
CA PHE A 45 -7.75 -1.70 -1.28
C PHE A 45 -6.59 -2.66 -1.48
N GLY A 46 -5.69 -2.35 -2.42
CA GLY A 46 -4.51 -3.16 -2.66
C GLY A 46 -4.79 -4.45 -3.41
N SER A 47 -3.97 -5.47 -3.19
CA SER A 47 -3.91 -6.65 -4.04
C SER A 47 -5.16 -7.52 -3.96
N HIS A 48 -5.78 -7.62 -2.78
CA HIS A 48 -7.04 -8.32 -2.59
C HIS A 48 -8.21 -7.61 -3.30
N ALA A 49 -8.27 -6.27 -3.27
CA ALA A 49 -9.28 -5.53 -4.02
C ALA A 49 -9.12 -5.69 -5.54
N ARG A 50 -7.87 -5.74 -6.04
CA ARG A 50 -7.56 -5.90 -7.47
C ARG A 50 -7.57 -7.35 -7.97
N GLY A 51 -7.62 -8.34 -7.08
CA GLY A 51 -7.56 -9.75 -7.43
C GLY A 51 -6.17 -10.28 -7.81
N ASN A 52 -5.09 -9.56 -7.49
CA ASN A 52 -3.71 -9.97 -7.75
C ASN A 52 -2.90 -10.22 -6.46
N TRP A 53 -3.59 -10.63 -5.40
CA TRP A 53 -2.98 -11.06 -4.13
C TRP A 53 -2.22 -12.38 -4.32
N VAL A 54 -1.25 -12.62 -3.45
CA VAL A 54 -0.37 -13.80 -3.48
C VAL A 54 -0.31 -14.44 -2.10
N GLU A 55 -0.38 -15.76 -2.07
CA GLU A 55 -0.06 -16.60 -0.92
C GLU A 55 0.83 -17.74 -1.40
N ASP A 56 2.12 -17.63 -1.13
CA ASP A 56 3.15 -18.56 -1.60
C ASP A 56 4.13 -18.89 -0.46
N SER A 57 4.70 -20.09 -0.51
CA SER A 57 5.72 -20.53 0.42
C SER A 57 6.71 -21.44 -0.28
N TYR A 58 8.00 -21.19 -0.14
CA TYR A 58 9.06 -22.02 -0.69
C TYR A 58 10.18 -22.25 0.32
N VAL A 59 10.97 -23.30 0.10
CA VAL A 59 12.10 -23.67 0.97
C VAL A 59 13.39 -23.49 0.20
N GLU A 60 14.33 -22.72 0.75
CA GLU A 60 15.69 -22.60 0.24
C GLU A 60 16.67 -23.01 1.34
N GLY A 61 17.37 -24.12 1.13
CA GLY A 61 18.22 -24.74 2.15
C GLY A 61 17.40 -25.20 3.36
N HIS A 62 17.67 -24.62 4.53
CA HIS A 62 16.96 -24.90 5.78
C HIS A 62 15.97 -23.79 6.17
N ILE A 63 15.74 -22.82 5.27
CA ILE A 63 14.92 -21.64 5.53
C ILE A 63 13.62 -21.77 4.72
N THR A 64 12.48 -21.61 5.41
CA THR A 64 11.17 -21.50 4.75
C THR A 64 10.84 -20.02 4.58
N TYR A 65 10.61 -19.62 3.33
CA TYR A 65 10.15 -18.30 2.95
C TYR A 65 8.65 -18.37 2.71
N GLU A 66 7.89 -17.48 3.35
CA GLU A 66 6.45 -17.34 3.12
C GLU A 66 6.17 -15.90 2.67
N TYR A 67 5.44 -15.76 1.57
CA TYR A 67 4.94 -14.49 1.07
C TYR A 67 3.40 -14.53 1.04
N ARG A 68 2.79 -13.78 1.94
CA ARG A 68 1.33 -13.64 2.03
C ARG A 68 0.98 -12.16 1.93
N SER A 69 0.11 -11.84 0.99
CA SER A 69 -0.48 -10.50 0.91
C SER A 69 -1.36 -10.23 2.13
N ASP A 70 -1.24 -9.03 2.69
CA ASP A 70 -2.13 -8.54 3.76
C ASP A 70 -3.51 -8.13 3.19
N TYR A 71 -4.50 -7.94 4.07
CA TYR A 71 -5.68 -7.14 3.74
C TYR A 71 -5.38 -5.66 4.03
N ASP A 72 -5.14 -4.87 2.99
CA ASP A 72 -4.98 -3.43 3.13
C ASP A 72 -6.35 -2.74 3.28
N LEU A 73 -6.59 -2.13 4.44
CA LEU A 73 -7.88 -1.57 4.81
C LEU A 73 -7.74 -0.08 5.16
N LEU A 74 -8.48 0.78 4.45
CA LEU A 74 -8.68 2.17 4.84
C LEU A 74 -9.88 2.21 5.81
N VAL A 75 -9.62 2.62 7.04
CA VAL A 75 -10.65 2.79 8.08
C VAL A 75 -10.84 4.28 8.33
N VAL A 76 -12.04 4.79 8.07
CA VAL A 76 -12.35 6.22 8.18
C VAL A 76 -13.10 6.46 9.48
N THR A 77 -12.66 7.47 10.23
CA THR A 77 -13.31 7.95 11.46
C THR A 77 -13.71 9.41 11.31
N ASP A 78 -14.77 9.86 12.00
CA ASP A 78 -15.16 11.28 11.98
C ASP A 78 -14.33 12.14 12.94
N LEU A 79 -13.71 11.53 13.95
CA LEU A 79 -13.01 12.26 15.01
C LEU A 79 -11.52 11.95 15.03
N VAL A 80 -10.71 13.00 14.87
CA VAL A 80 -9.23 12.95 14.98
C VAL A 80 -8.77 12.26 16.28
N ARG A 81 -9.51 12.42 17.38
CA ARG A 81 -9.20 11.75 18.66
C ARG A 81 -9.29 10.23 18.54
N THR A 82 -10.26 9.71 17.78
CA THR A 82 -10.43 8.28 17.52
C THR A 82 -9.27 7.77 16.69
N LYS A 83 -8.93 8.45 15.58
CA LYS A 83 -7.72 8.15 14.78
C LYS A 83 -6.45 8.09 15.64
N LYS A 84 -6.26 9.05 16.55
CA LYS A 84 -5.04 9.15 17.38
C LYS A 84 -5.01 8.24 18.61
N SER A 85 -6.09 7.50 18.90
CA SER A 85 -6.20 6.68 20.12
C SER A 85 -5.45 5.36 20.00
N LYS A 86 -4.14 5.36 20.32
CA LYS A 86 -3.32 4.14 20.35
C LYS A 86 -3.92 2.99 21.18
N PRO A 87 -4.47 3.22 22.40
CA PRO A 87 -5.05 2.13 23.19
C PRO A 87 -6.26 1.47 22.51
N LEU A 88 -7.05 2.25 21.78
CA LEU A 88 -8.23 1.76 21.08
C LEU A 88 -7.84 0.83 19.92
N TRP A 89 -6.94 1.30 19.06
CA TRP A 89 -6.48 0.52 17.91
C TRP A 89 -5.66 -0.70 18.31
N SER A 90 -4.85 -0.60 19.37
CA SER A 90 -4.13 -1.76 19.93
C SER A 90 -5.08 -2.86 20.40
N LYS A 91 -6.25 -2.50 20.96
CA LYS A 91 -7.29 -3.47 21.35
C LYS A 91 -7.93 -4.15 20.13
N VAL A 92 -8.16 -3.40 19.06
CA VAL A 92 -8.66 -3.94 17.77
C VAL A 92 -7.65 -4.94 17.21
N GLU A 93 -6.39 -4.52 17.06
CA GLU A 93 -5.30 -5.35 16.56
C GLU A 93 -5.16 -6.63 17.39
N GLN A 94 -5.15 -6.52 18.73
CA GLN A 94 -5.05 -7.67 19.62
C GLN A 94 -6.20 -8.67 19.41
N ARG A 95 -7.44 -8.18 19.20
CA ARG A 95 -8.60 -9.05 18.98
C ARG A 95 -8.52 -9.75 17.63
N LEU A 96 -8.07 -9.05 16.59
CA LEU A 96 -7.86 -9.61 15.26
C LEU A 96 -6.74 -10.66 15.27
N HIS A 97 -5.59 -10.35 15.87
CA HIS A 97 -4.44 -11.26 15.95
C HIS A 97 -4.75 -12.55 16.70
N LYS A 98 -5.60 -12.49 17.73
CA LYS A 98 -5.98 -13.66 18.51
C LYS A 98 -7.10 -14.49 17.86
N HIS A 99 -7.68 -14.02 16.75
CA HIS A 99 -8.82 -14.69 16.14
C HIS A 99 -8.37 -15.92 15.33
N PRO A 100 -8.72 -17.16 15.73
CA PRO A 100 -8.16 -18.38 15.14
C PRO A 100 -8.54 -18.61 13.67
N ALA A 101 -9.68 -18.03 13.26
CA ALA A 101 -10.18 -18.11 11.88
C ALA A 101 -9.48 -17.13 10.92
N LEU A 102 -8.71 -16.16 11.41
CA LEU A 102 -8.05 -15.16 10.59
C LEU A 102 -6.66 -15.66 10.19
N LYS A 103 -6.45 -15.99 8.91
CA LYS A 103 -5.16 -16.45 8.37
C LYS A 103 -4.39 -15.35 7.64
N THR A 104 -5.09 -14.35 7.12
CA THR A 104 -4.50 -13.17 6.49
C THR A 104 -4.59 -11.96 7.41
N TRP A 105 -3.48 -11.23 7.53
CA TRP A 105 -3.33 -10.16 8.49
C TRP A 105 -3.96 -8.88 7.94
N PRO A 106 -4.81 -8.18 8.72
CA PRO A 106 -5.35 -6.88 8.32
C PRO A 106 -4.32 -5.78 8.62
N ASN A 107 -3.96 -5.04 7.58
CA ASN A 107 -3.13 -3.83 7.65
C ASN A 107 -4.04 -2.60 7.65
N LEU A 108 -4.23 -1.98 8.81
CA LEU A 108 -5.18 -0.89 9.01
C LEU A 108 -4.51 0.47 8.77
N MET A 109 -4.99 1.21 7.77
CA MET A 109 -4.69 2.62 7.59
C MET A 109 -5.87 3.45 8.09
N VAL A 110 -5.71 4.06 9.26
CA VAL A 110 -6.79 4.83 9.90
C VAL A 110 -6.69 6.31 9.51
N GLU A 111 -7.75 6.85 8.92
CA GLU A 111 -7.84 8.25 8.54
C GLU A 111 -9.02 8.97 9.21
N ASP A 112 -8.88 10.29 9.30
CA ASP A 112 -9.97 11.18 9.67
C ASP A 112 -10.68 11.62 8.39
N TYR A 113 -12.01 11.66 8.42
CA TYR A 113 -12.82 11.97 7.25
C TYR A 113 -12.44 13.33 6.62
N ARG A 114 -12.23 14.38 7.41
CA ARG A 114 -12.05 15.73 6.85
C ARG A 114 -10.72 15.88 6.09
N PRO A 115 -9.55 15.48 6.62
CA PRO A 115 -8.31 15.44 5.86
C PRO A 115 -8.36 14.49 4.67
N LEU A 116 -9.01 13.32 4.81
CA LEU A 116 -9.19 12.37 3.71
C LEU A 116 -9.97 13.01 2.55
N GLN A 117 -11.13 13.59 2.85
CA GLN A 117 -11.98 14.25 1.86
C GLN A 117 -11.24 15.42 1.20
N LYS A 118 -10.47 16.20 1.97
CA LYS A 118 -9.64 17.27 1.41
C LYS A 118 -8.64 16.72 0.37
N ARG A 119 -7.89 15.67 0.71
CA ARG A 119 -6.90 15.05 -0.20
C ARG A 119 -7.57 14.45 -1.44
N LEU A 120 -8.77 13.87 -1.30
CA LEU A 120 -9.56 13.40 -2.44
C LEU A 120 -9.96 14.55 -3.37
N ARG A 121 -10.48 15.66 -2.83
CA ARG A 121 -10.81 16.85 -3.64
C ARG A 121 -9.60 17.45 -4.33
N GLU A 122 -8.44 17.42 -3.65
CA GLU A 122 -7.15 17.80 -4.22
C GLU A 122 -6.65 16.79 -5.24
N GLY A 123 -7.33 15.67 -5.48
CA GLY A 123 -6.99 14.67 -6.48
C GLY A 123 -5.76 13.84 -6.13
N HIS A 124 -5.39 13.76 -4.85
CA HIS A 124 -4.24 12.99 -4.39
C HIS A 124 -4.36 11.53 -4.88
N TYR A 125 -3.37 11.10 -5.65
CA TYR A 125 -3.40 9.85 -6.41
C TYR A 125 -3.70 8.62 -5.55
N PHE A 126 -2.94 8.41 -4.48
CA PHE A 126 -3.17 7.28 -3.57
C PHE A 126 -4.62 7.15 -3.08
N TYR A 127 -5.25 8.24 -2.62
CA TYR A 127 -6.64 8.20 -2.17
C TYR A 127 -7.63 8.09 -3.34
N SER A 128 -7.31 8.72 -4.47
CA SER A 128 -8.10 8.62 -5.69
C SER A 128 -8.14 7.18 -6.22
N ASP A 129 -7.03 6.44 -6.13
CA ASP A 129 -6.97 5.03 -6.51
C ASP A 129 -7.76 4.15 -5.54
N ILE A 130 -7.68 4.42 -4.23
CA ILE A 130 -8.54 3.73 -3.26
C ILE A 130 -10.02 3.97 -3.57
N TYR A 131 -10.40 5.19 -3.96
CA TYR A 131 -11.77 5.50 -4.35
C TYR A 131 -12.20 4.72 -5.60
N ARG A 132 -11.36 4.68 -6.64
CA ARG A 132 -11.69 4.07 -7.94
C ARG A 132 -11.61 2.54 -7.92
N GLU A 133 -10.61 1.98 -7.25
CA GLU A 133 -10.30 0.55 -7.30
C GLU A 133 -10.76 -0.20 -6.06
N GLY A 134 -10.93 0.51 -4.94
CA GLY A 134 -11.28 -0.09 -3.66
C GLY A 134 -12.70 -0.65 -3.62
N ILE A 135 -12.92 -1.50 -2.62
CA ILE A 135 -14.20 -2.15 -2.36
C ILE A 135 -14.67 -1.72 -0.98
N LEU A 136 -15.79 -1.01 -0.93
CA LEU A 136 -16.46 -0.60 0.28
C LEU A 136 -17.02 -1.83 1.01
N LEU A 137 -16.50 -2.10 2.20
CA LEU A 137 -16.89 -3.24 3.04
C LEU A 137 -17.91 -2.84 4.12
N TYR A 138 -17.91 -1.58 4.54
CA TYR A 138 -18.82 -1.06 5.56
C TYR A 138 -18.99 0.45 5.39
N GLU A 139 -20.22 0.92 5.64
CA GLU A 139 -20.57 2.34 5.76
C GLU A 139 -21.54 2.58 6.92
N SER A 140 -21.36 3.69 7.64
CA SER A 140 -22.26 4.11 8.72
C SER A 140 -23.52 4.83 8.22
N GLY A 141 -23.46 5.39 7.01
CA GLY A 141 -24.47 6.29 6.44
C GLY A 141 -24.46 7.73 6.98
N ARG A 142 -23.53 8.11 7.88
CA ARG A 142 -23.48 9.47 8.46
C ARG A 142 -22.67 10.46 7.64
N ILE A 143 -21.74 9.95 6.83
CA ILE A 143 -20.93 10.72 5.90
C ILE A 143 -20.97 10.07 4.52
N GLU A 144 -20.55 10.83 3.51
CA GLU A 144 -20.41 10.34 2.16
C GLU A 144 -19.05 10.76 1.60
N LEU A 145 -18.33 9.81 1.00
CA LEU A 145 -17.04 10.08 0.35
C LEU A 145 -17.30 10.64 -1.05
N GLU A 146 -16.97 11.92 -1.28
CA GLU A 146 -17.18 12.53 -2.60
C GLU A 146 -16.08 12.06 -3.57
N PRO A 147 -16.38 11.95 -4.88
CA PRO A 147 -15.41 11.56 -5.90
C PRO A 147 -14.14 12.43 -5.89
N PRO A 148 -12.98 11.87 -6.26
CA PRO A 148 -11.74 12.62 -6.31
C PRO A 148 -11.83 13.76 -7.33
N GLY A 149 -11.32 14.93 -6.94
CA GLY A 149 -11.18 16.06 -7.85
C GLY A 149 -10.14 15.80 -8.93
N LYS A 150 -10.13 16.65 -9.96
CA LYS A 150 -9.08 16.63 -10.98
C LYS A 150 -7.94 17.53 -10.50
N LEU A 151 -6.76 16.96 -10.28
CA LEU A 151 -5.54 17.75 -10.19
C LEU A 151 -5.36 18.50 -11.53
N ASP A 152 -5.15 19.81 -11.47
CA ASP A 152 -4.61 20.54 -12.60
C ASP A 152 -3.13 20.19 -12.80
N ALA A 153 -2.53 20.68 -13.89
CA ALA A 153 -1.14 20.35 -14.21
C ALA A 153 -0.15 20.89 -13.16
N GLU A 154 -0.47 21.99 -12.51
CA GLU A 154 0.38 22.66 -11.52
C GLU A 154 0.39 21.88 -10.20
N GLY A 155 -0.79 21.47 -9.70
CA GLY A 155 -0.91 20.64 -8.51
C GLY A 155 -0.24 19.27 -8.67
N ARG A 156 -0.37 18.63 -9.85
CA ARG A 156 0.37 17.38 -10.12
C ARG A 156 1.87 17.57 -10.03
N ARG A 157 2.36 18.68 -10.58
CA ARG A 157 3.79 18.99 -10.59
C ARG A 157 4.30 19.26 -9.17
N ALA A 158 3.60 20.08 -8.38
CA ALA A 158 3.99 20.38 -7.01
C ALA A 158 4.06 19.10 -6.14
N GLN A 159 3.03 18.23 -6.25
CA GLN A 159 3.03 16.96 -5.53
C GLN A 159 4.19 16.05 -5.95
N ALA A 160 4.46 15.96 -7.26
CA ALA A 160 5.56 15.17 -7.78
C ALA A 160 6.94 15.72 -7.34
N GLU A 161 7.09 17.04 -7.24
CA GLU A 161 8.31 17.70 -6.73
C GLU A 161 8.52 17.37 -5.24
N GLU A 162 7.49 17.50 -4.40
CA GLU A 162 7.56 17.13 -2.97
C GLU A 162 7.89 15.64 -2.76
N ASP A 163 7.22 14.76 -3.52
CA ASP A 163 7.46 13.32 -3.48
C ASP A 163 8.89 12.98 -3.93
N PHE A 164 9.37 13.62 -4.99
CA PHE A 164 10.74 13.45 -5.46
C PHE A 164 11.75 13.84 -4.39
N GLU A 165 11.64 15.05 -3.83
CA GLU A 165 12.59 15.58 -2.84
C GLU A 165 12.70 14.65 -1.63
N PHE A 166 11.56 14.20 -1.10
CA PHE A 166 11.54 13.32 0.05
C PHE A 166 12.12 11.93 -0.26
N TRP A 167 11.60 11.25 -1.28
CA TRP A 167 11.96 9.85 -1.54
C TRP A 167 13.35 9.70 -2.15
N PHE A 168 13.72 10.59 -3.07
CA PHE A 168 15.06 10.61 -3.66
C PHE A 168 16.11 10.99 -2.61
N GLY A 169 15.83 12.02 -1.79
CA GLY A 169 16.71 12.42 -0.69
C GLY A 169 16.91 11.28 0.32
N SER A 170 15.83 10.56 0.67
CA SER A 170 15.94 9.39 1.54
C SER A 170 16.74 8.25 0.92
N ALA A 171 16.53 7.94 -0.37
CA ALA A 171 17.30 6.93 -1.10
C ALA A 171 18.81 7.25 -1.11
N GLN A 172 19.15 8.53 -1.30
CA GLN A 172 20.54 9.01 -1.23
C GLN A 172 21.16 8.76 0.15
N GLY A 173 20.39 8.90 1.23
CA GLY A 173 20.84 8.56 2.59
C GLY A 173 21.24 7.09 2.74
N PHE A 174 20.41 6.16 2.23
CA PHE A 174 20.74 4.74 2.21
C PHE A 174 21.95 4.44 1.34
N PHE A 175 22.06 5.08 0.16
CA PHE A 175 23.21 4.91 -0.72
C PHE A 175 24.51 5.39 -0.09
N ASN A 176 24.49 6.49 0.66
CA ASN A 176 25.66 6.97 1.39
C ASN A 176 26.09 5.97 2.48
N GLN A 177 25.14 5.38 3.21
CA GLN A 177 25.44 4.34 4.21
C GLN A 177 25.98 3.07 3.56
N PHE A 178 25.45 2.67 2.40
CA PHE A 178 26.00 1.56 1.61
C PHE A 178 27.49 1.77 1.32
N ARG A 179 27.88 2.97 0.87
CA ARG A 179 29.28 3.28 0.57
C ARG A 179 30.18 3.13 1.79
N LEU A 180 29.73 3.62 2.94
CA LEU A 180 30.48 3.48 4.20
C LEU A 180 30.65 2.01 4.61
N ALA A 181 29.58 1.21 4.53
CA ALA A 181 29.64 -0.22 4.84
C ALA A 181 30.57 -0.97 3.86
N LEU A 182 30.56 -0.59 2.58
CA LEU A 182 31.44 -1.16 1.57
C LEU A 182 32.91 -0.83 1.87
N ASP A 183 33.21 0.42 2.19
CA ASP A 183 34.57 0.88 2.50
C ASP A 183 35.11 0.22 3.78
N SER A 184 34.24 -0.09 4.75
CA SER A 184 34.57 -0.85 5.97
C SER A 184 34.69 -2.37 5.76
N GLY A 185 34.42 -2.88 4.56
CA GLY A 185 34.44 -4.31 4.25
C GLY A 185 33.25 -5.11 4.79
N GLU A 186 32.19 -4.43 5.25
CA GLU A 186 30.97 -5.05 5.78
C GLU A 186 30.02 -5.43 4.62
N LEU A 187 30.47 -6.38 3.79
CA LEU A 187 29.85 -6.68 2.49
C LEU A 187 28.36 -7.06 2.57
N ALA A 188 27.95 -7.83 3.59
CA ALA A 188 26.56 -8.21 3.79
C ALA A 188 25.66 -6.99 4.08
N ILE A 189 26.13 -6.06 4.92
CA ILE A 189 25.41 -4.83 5.24
C ILE A 189 25.38 -3.90 4.03
N ALA A 190 26.50 -3.80 3.31
CA ALA A 190 26.59 -3.01 2.08
C ALA A 190 25.56 -3.49 1.04
N ALA A 191 25.47 -4.81 0.80
CA ALA A 191 24.48 -5.39 -0.10
C ALA A 191 23.03 -5.07 0.33
N PHE A 192 22.71 -5.21 1.62
CA PHE A 192 21.38 -4.88 2.15
C PHE A 192 21.03 -3.39 1.95
N LEU A 193 21.95 -2.49 2.29
CA LEU A 193 21.74 -1.04 2.14
C LEU A 193 21.61 -0.62 0.68
N LEU A 194 22.35 -1.26 -0.23
CA LEU A 194 22.25 -1.01 -1.67
C LEU A 194 20.89 -1.46 -2.22
N HIS A 195 20.38 -2.60 -1.77
CA HIS A 195 19.02 -3.05 -2.10
C HIS A 195 17.98 -2.01 -1.66
N GLN A 196 18.06 -1.55 -0.40
CA GLN A 196 17.13 -0.56 0.15
C GLN A 196 17.22 0.80 -0.58
N ALA A 197 18.43 1.24 -0.95
CA ALA A 197 18.61 2.44 -1.76
C ALA A 197 17.94 2.29 -3.14
N THR A 198 18.16 1.15 -3.80
CA THR A 198 17.59 0.85 -5.12
C THR A 198 16.07 0.79 -5.08
N GLU A 199 15.50 0.11 -4.08
CA GLU A 199 14.05 0.04 -3.86
C GLU A 199 13.45 1.44 -3.71
N ARG A 200 14.09 2.32 -2.92
CA ARG A 200 13.62 3.69 -2.72
C ARG A 200 13.74 4.55 -3.97
N PHE A 201 14.82 4.39 -4.76
CA PHE A 201 14.94 5.10 -6.04
C PHE A 201 13.84 4.69 -7.03
N TYR A 202 13.55 3.40 -7.16
CA TYR A 202 12.44 2.95 -8.01
C TYR A 202 11.10 3.46 -7.52
N ASN A 203 10.84 3.39 -6.21
CA ASN A 203 9.63 3.94 -5.63
C ASN A 203 9.50 5.46 -5.84
N ALA A 204 10.59 6.23 -5.77
CA ALA A 204 10.57 7.66 -6.07
C ALA A 204 10.12 7.91 -7.52
N VAL A 205 10.65 7.15 -8.49
CA VAL A 205 10.24 7.27 -9.89
C VAL A 205 8.77 6.89 -10.06
N ILE A 206 8.34 5.74 -9.54
CA ILE A 206 6.94 5.30 -9.66
C ILE A 206 6.02 6.36 -9.05
N LEU A 207 6.34 6.87 -7.86
CA LEU A 207 5.53 7.87 -7.18
C LEU A 207 5.46 9.19 -7.94
N VAL A 208 6.57 9.68 -8.49
CA VAL A 208 6.60 10.91 -9.30
C VAL A 208 5.73 10.80 -10.55
N TYR A 209 5.73 9.63 -11.22
CA TYR A 209 5.00 9.43 -12.47
C TYR A 209 3.55 8.99 -12.30
N THR A 210 3.23 8.30 -11.20
CA THR A 210 1.92 7.68 -10.99
C THR A 210 1.17 8.22 -9.77
N GLY A 211 1.87 8.92 -8.87
CA GLY A 211 1.35 9.32 -7.55
C GLY A 211 1.02 8.15 -6.63
N TYR A 212 1.47 6.94 -6.99
CA TYR A 212 1.27 5.72 -6.22
C TYR A 212 2.60 5.11 -5.79
N LYS A 213 2.64 4.59 -4.56
CA LYS A 213 3.73 3.75 -4.07
C LYS A 213 3.17 2.38 -3.68
N ALA A 214 3.52 1.36 -4.46
CA ALA A 214 3.21 -0.02 -4.09
C ALA A 214 3.99 -0.43 -2.83
N LYS A 215 3.38 -1.27 -1.99
CA LYS A 215 4.07 -1.96 -0.89
C LYS A 215 4.83 -3.17 -1.48
N GLU A 216 5.75 -2.89 -2.40
CA GLU A 216 6.53 -3.87 -3.16
C GLU A 216 8.03 -3.66 -2.89
N HIS A 217 8.70 -4.74 -2.52
CA HIS A 217 10.12 -4.76 -2.13
C HIS A 217 10.98 -5.56 -3.10
N ASN A 218 10.35 -6.30 -4.02
CA ASN A 218 11.05 -7.07 -5.05
C ASN A 218 11.51 -6.13 -6.18
N LEU A 219 12.82 -6.04 -6.36
CA LEU A 219 13.43 -5.16 -7.37
C LEU A 219 13.06 -5.51 -8.82
N GLU A 220 12.79 -6.78 -9.13
CA GLU A 220 12.36 -7.21 -10.46
C GLU A 220 10.96 -6.69 -10.81
N LYS A 221 10.05 -6.73 -9.83
CA LYS A 221 8.71 -6.15 -10.00
C LYS A 221 8.79 -4.63 -10.07
N LEU A 222 9.61 -4.01 -9.22
CA LEU A 222 9.80 -2.55 -9.23
C LEU A 222 10.43 -2.05 -10.55
N ILE A 223 11.47 -2.68 -11.08
CA ILE A 223 12.06 -2.26 -12.37
C ILE A 223 11.04 -2.41 -13.51
N SER A 224 10.17 -3.43 -13.47
CA SER A 224 9.10 -3.61 -14.45
C SER A 224 8.11 -2.44 -14.39
N HIS A 225 7.71 -2.00 -13.19
CA HIS A 225 6.85 -0.84 -13.00
C HIS A 225 7.52 0.45 -13.47
N VAL A 226 8.77 0.70 -13.08
CA VAL A 226 9.54 1.87 -13.50
C VAL A 226 9.70 1.92 -15.02
N SER A 227 9.92 0.77 -15.66
CA SER A 227 10.06 0.68 -17.11
C SER A 227 8.79 1.07 -17.87
N ARG A 228 7.62 0.89 -17.26
CA ARG A 228 6.33 1.38 -17.79
C ARG A 228 6.15 2.89 -17.61
N CYS A 229 6.87 3.50 -16.66
CA CYS A 229 6.88 4.94 -16.43
C CYS A 229 7.87 5.65 -17.38
N ASP A 230 9.06 5.08 -17.57
CA ASP A 230 10.11 5.67 -18.39
C ASP A 230 10.91 4.61 -19.18
N PRO A 231 10.91 4.67 -20.53
CA PRO A 231 11.60 3.70 -21.39
C PRO A 231 13.10 3.55 -21.15
N ARG A 232 13.78 4.53 -20.53
CA ARG A 232 15.22 4.45 -20.22
C ARG A 232 15.55 3.29 -19.28
N PHE A 233 14.56 2.74 -18.58
CA PHE A 233 14.73 1.63 -17.66
C PHE A 233 14.59 0.23 -18.30
N TYR A 234 14.08 0.11 -19.54
CA TYR A 234 13.91 -1.19 -20.21
C TYR A 234 15.20 -2.02 -20.32
N ARG A 235 16.36 -1.34 -20.45
CA ARG A 235 17.67 -2.02 -20.51
C ARG A 235 18.04 -2.74 -19.21
N PHE A 236 17.40 -2.39 -18.10
CA PHE A 236 17.65 -2.98 -16.78
C PHE A 236 16.61 -4.05 -16.43
N SER A 237 15.40 -4.00 -17.00
CA SER A 237 14.34 -4.98 -16.71
C SER A 237 14.67 -6.40 -17.20
N HIS A 238 15.59 -6.54 -18.14
CA HIS A 238 16.05 -7.84 -18.70
C HIS A 238 17.44 -8.26 -18.18
N ARG A 239 18.05 -7.47 -17.28
CA ARG A 239 19.42 -7.66 -16.79
C ARG A 239 19.53 -7.87 -15.29
N LEU A 240 18.42 -7.79 -14.55
CA LEU A 240 18.44 -8.29 -13.18
C LEU A 240 18.56 -9.82 -13.29
N PRO A 241 19.58 -10.44 -12.67
CA PRO A 241 19.67 -11.88 -12.65
C PRO A 241 18.39 -12.42 -11.98
N THR A 242 17.66 -13.30 -12.67
CA THR A 242 16.46 -14.02 -12.18
C THR A 242 16.73 -14.96 -11.00
N THR A 243 17.83 -14.76 -10.29
CA THR A 243 18.25 -15.53 -9.13
C THR A 243 19.14 -14.65 -8.25
N ILE A 244 18.55 -14.09 -7.21
CA ILE A 244 19.14 -14.20 -5.87
C ILE A 244 18.22 -15.14 -5.06
N SER A 245 18.03 -16.36 -5.57
CA SER A 245 17.70 -17.54 -4.75
C SER A 245 19.04 -18.17 -4.33
N GLY A 246 19.87 -17.33 -3.72
CA GLY A 246 21.29 -17.58 -3.59
C GLY A 246 21.99 -16.44 -2.88
N ALA A 247 21.43 -15.97 -1.77
CA ALA A 247 22.28 -15.55 -0.65
C ALA A 247 22.84 -16.83 0.03
N SER A 248 23.46 -17.71 -0.76
CA SER A 248 24.24 -18.82 -0.28
C SER A 248 25.55 -18.26 0.27
N SER A 249 25.81 -18.62 1.54
CA SER A 249 27.02 -18.36 2.33
C SER A 249 27.30 -16.90 2.71
N PHE A 250 26.72 -16.47 3.83
CA PHE A 250 27.47 -15.98 5.01
C PHE A 250 26.75 -16.44 6.28
#